data_AF-W1YR59-F1
#
_entry.id   AF-W1YR59-F1
#
_cell.length_a   1.000
_cell.length_b   1.000
_cell.length_c   1.000
_cell.angle_alpha   90.00
_cell.angle_beta   90.00
_cell.angle_gamma   90.00
#
_symmetry.space_group_name_H-M   'P 1'
#
loop_
_entity.id
_entity.type
_entity.pdbx_description
1 polymer ?
#
loop_
_entity_poly.entity_id
_entity_poly.type
_entity_poly.pdbx_seq_one_letter_code
_entity_poly.pdbx_strand_id
1 'polypeptide(L)' 'TVSVSFFVPKTHSPYQWYGQQDVEEIHRKQRYLKSLINNRNISYHYHDGYTGYMEAAFARGDRRLSKVLVEAWKAHHK' A
#
# COMPACT_ATOMS: atom_id res chain seq x y z
N THR A 1 13.17 -6.53 15.27
CA THR A 1 12.04 -6.14 14.39
C THR A 1 12.48 -6.26 12.95
N VAL A 2 11.62 -6.79 12.09
CA VAL A 2 11.81 -6.84 10.64
C VAL A 2 10.65 -6.09 10.00
N SER A 3 10.97 -5.11 9.17
CA SER A 3 9.99 -4.31 8.44
C SER A 3 10.05 -4.65 6.96
N VAL A 4 8.91 -4.95 6.35
CA VAL A 4 8.80 -5.28 4.94
C VAL A 4 7.85 -4.30 4.26
N SER A 5 8.33 -3.69 3.19
CA SER A 5 7.57 -2.85 2.29
C SER A 5 7.47 -3.51 0.91
N PHE A 6 6.48 -3.08 0.14
CA PHE A 6 6.33 -3.42 -1.26
C PHE A 6 6.53 -2.16 -2.12
N PHE A 7 6.75 -2.38 -3.42
CA PHE A 7 6.93 -1.29 -4.36
C PHE A 7 5.64 -0.48 -4.52
N VAL A 8 5.72 0.83 -4.32
CA VAL A 8 4.64 1.79 -4.59
C VAL A 8 5.16 2.79 -5.62
N PRO A 9 4.60 2.83 -6.85
CA PRO A 9 5.07 3.75 -7.87
C PRO A 9 4.72 5.19 -7.49
N LYS A 10 5.74 6.02 -7.30
CA LYS A 10 5.60 7.45 -7.02
C LYS A 10 5.98 8.26 -8.26
N THR A 11 5.32 9.39 -8.45
CA THR A 11 5.60 10.34 -9.54
C THR A 11 7.02 10.88 -9.42
N HIS A 12 7.66 11.19 -10.56
CA HIS A 12 9.03 11.70 -10.63
C HIS A 12 10.10 10.73 -10.09
N SER A 13 9.80 9.43 -10.05
CA SER A 13 10.78 8.38 -9.75
C SER A 13 11.15 7.60 -11.02
N PRO A 14 12.36 7.00 -11.10
CA PRO A 14 12.78 6.19 -12.26
C PRO A 14 11.81 5.05 -12.61
N TYR A 15 11.10 4.53 -11.61
CA TYR A 15 10.16 3.40 -11.76
C TYR A 15 8.70 3.84 -11.82
N GLN A 16 8.39 5.12 -12.07
CA GLN A 16 7.01 5.63 -12.06
C GLN A 16 6.08 4.91 -13.05
N TRP A 17 6.63 4.34 -14.12
CA TRP A 17 5.89 3.61 -15.17
C TRP A 17 5.74 2.12 -14.89
N TYR A 18 6.34 1.61 -13.82
CA TYR A 18 6.18 0.22 -13.42
C TYR A 18 4.86 0.05 -12.66
N GLY A 19 4.15 -1.03 -12.98
CA GLY A 19 2.92 -1.39 -12.29
C GLY A 19 3.20 -1.74 -10.82
N GLN A 20 2.29 -1.33 -9.94
CA GLN A 20 2.22 -1.90 -8.60
C GLN A 20 1.66 -3.32 -8.69
N GLN A 21 2.17 -4.24 -7.88
CA GLN A 21 1.59 -5.58 -7.79
C GLN A 21 0.15 -5.53 -7.26
N ASP A 22 -0.67 -6.50 -7.67
CA ASP A 22 -2.01 -6.70 -7.14
C ASP A 22 -1.99 -6.89 -5.62
N VAL A 23 -3.03 -6.38 -4.96
CA VAL A 23 -3.16 -6.38 -3.49
C VAL A 23 -3.20 -7.82 -2.97
N GLU A 24 -3.85 -8.71 -3.71
CA GLU A 24 -3.98 -10.13 -3.41
C GLU A 24 -2.59 -10.81 -3.37
N GLU A 25 -1.72 -10.47 -4.32
CA GLU A 25 -0.35 -10.98 -4.36
C GLU A 25 0.52 -10.39 -3.25
N ILE A 26 0.36 -9.11 -2.93
CA ILE A 26 1.02 -8.47 -1.77
C ILE A 26 0.63 -9.21 -0.49
N HIS A 27 -0.66 -9.44 -0.26
CA HIS A 27 -1.17 -10.14 0.91
C HIS A 27 -0.71 -11.61 0.94
N ARG A 28 -0.65 -12.29 -0.22
CA ARG A 28 -0.13 -13.66 -0.30
C ARG A 28 1.33 -13.72 0.14
N LYS A 29 2.17 -12.79 -0.34
CA LYS A 29 3.59 -12.70 0.04
C LYS A 29 3.79 -12.34 1.50
N GLN A 30 2.99 -11.43 2.05
CA GLN A 30 3.03 -11.07 3.47
C GLN A 30 2.67 -12.27 4.37
N ARG A 31 1.62 -13.02 4.02
CA ARG A 31 1.25 -14.26 4.73
C ARG A 31 2.36 -15.30 4.65
N TYR A 32 2.98 -15.45 3.48
CA TYR A 32 4.10 -16.36 3.29
C TYR A 32 5.29 -15.98 4.18
N LEU A 33 5.71 -14.71 4.18
CA LEU A 33 6.78 -14.23 5.07
C LEU A 33 6.42 -14.44 6.54
N LYS A 34 5.19 -14.12 6.94
CA LYS A 34 4.70 -14.37 8.31
C LYS A 34 4.79 -15.85 8.69
N SER A 35 4.49 -16.78 7.78
CA SER A 35 4.60 -18.23 8.07
C SER A 35 6.03 -18.71 8.26
N LEU A 36 7.02 -18.03 7.68
CA LEU A 36 8.44 -18.35 7.84
C LEU A 36 9.04 -17.76 9.13
N ILE A 37 8.44 -16.69 9.65
CA ILE A 37 8.88 -16.02 10.89
C ILE A 37 8.29 -16.79 12.09
N ASN A 38 8.99 -17.84 12.50
CA ASN A 38 8.61 -18.70 13.63
C ASN A 38 9.25 -18.30 14.98
N ASN A 39 10.15 -17.32 14.97
CA ASN A 39 10.84 -16.84 16.17
C ASN A 39 10.02 -15.74 16.86
N ARG A 40 9.57 -16.00 18.09
CA ARG A 40 8.77 -15.06 18.90
C ARG A 40 9.48 -13.76 19.26
N ASN A 41 10.81 -13.72 19.19
CA ASN A 41 11.61 -12.51 19.41
C ASN A 41 11.69 -11.61 18.16
N ILE A 42 11.14 -12.06 17.03
CA ILE A 42 11.09 -11.28 15.79
C ILE A 42 9.70 -10.66 15.66
N SER A 43 9.63 -9.35 15.85
CA SER A 43 8.43 -8.59 15.50
C SER A 43 8.41 -8.29 13.99
N TYR A 44 7.35 -8.72 13.30
CA TYR A 44 7.15 -8.55 11.86
C TYR A 44 6.20 -7.38 11.58
N HIS A 45 6.71 -6.34 10.93
CA HIS A 45 5.96 -5.15 10.55
C HIS A 45 5.82 -5.07 9.03
N TYR A 46 4.62 -4.79 8.55
CA TYR A 46 4.32 -4.54 7.15
C TYR A 46 3.12 -3.61 7.03
N HIS A 47 3.02 -2.92 5.90
CA HIS A 47 1.88 -2.07 5.58
C HIS A 47 0.79 -2.86 4.86
N ASP A 48 -0.46 -2.48 5.09
CA ASP A 48 -1.61 -3.05 4.38
C ASP A 48 -1.56 -2.75 2.88
N GLY A 49 -1.91 -3.74 2.06
CA GLY A 49 -1.82 -3.65 0.59
C GLY A 49 -2.79 -2.63 0.00
N TYR A 50 -4.04 -2.56 0.52
CA TYR A 50 -5.03 -1.58 0.06
C TYR A 50 -4.60 -0.15 0.40
N THR A 51 -4.03 0.04 1.59
CA THR A 51 -3.47 1.33 2.02
C THR A 51 -2.38 1.79 1.06
N GLY A 52 -1.41 0.92 0.75
CA GLY A 52 -0.36 1.27 -0.20
C GLY A 52 -0.85 1.49 -1.63
N TYR A 53 -1.95 0.84 -2.05
CA TYR A 53 -2.60 1.11 -3.33
C TYR A 53 -3.24 2.50 -3.37
N MET A 54 -3.94 2.90 -2.30
CA MET A 54 -4.48 4.26 -2.16
C MET A 54 -3.37 5.31 -2.16
N GLU A 55 -2.27 5.08 -1.45
CA GLU A 55 -1.11 5.97 -1.50
C GLU A 55 -0.55 6.15 -2.91
N ALA A 56 -0.51 5.08 -3.70
CA ALA A 56 -0.06 5.12 -5.07
C ALA A 56 -0.99 5.97 -5.95
N ALA A 57 -2.30 5.79 -5.77
CA ALA A 57 -3.32 6.58 -6.45
C ALA A 57 -3.18 8.07 -6.11
N PHE A 58 -3.06 8.43 -4.83
CA PHE A 58 -2.88 9.82 -4.40
C PHE A 58 -1.52 10.40 -4.83
N ALA A 59 -0.45 9.61 -4.87
CA ALA A 59 0.86 10.08 -5.29
C ALA A 59 0.93 10.38 -6.80
N ARG A 60 0.19 9.65 -7.64
CA ARG A 60 0.15 9.82 -9.10
C ARG A 60 -1.02 10.64 -9.61
N GLY A 61 -2.04 10.83 -8.78
CA GLY A 61 -3.23 11.57 -9.16
C GLY A 61 -3.01 13.08 -9.22
N ASP A 62 -3.95 13.75 -9.86
CA ASP A 62 -3.96 15.19 -10.02
C ASP A 62 -5.14 15.81 -9.25
N ARG A 63 -5.44 17.08 -9.53
CA ARG A 63 -6.55 17.83 -8.93
C ARG A 63 -7.91 17.12 -9.07
N ARG A 64 -8.09 16.18 -10.01
CA ARG A 64 -9.34 15.42 -10.18
C ARG A 64 -9.63 14.51 -8.98
N LEU A 65 -8.61 14.03 -8.26
CA LEU A 65 -8.80 13.25 -7.03
C LEU A 65 -9.39 14.06 -5.86
N SER A 66 -9.39 15.39 -5.93
CA SER A 66 -10.01 16.24 -4.90
C SER A 66 -11.48 15.90 -4.66
N LYS A 67 -12.21 15.56 -5.74
CA LYS A 67 -13.61 15.15 -5.64
C LYS A 67 -13.78 13.87 -4.83
N VAL A 68 -12.92 12.87 -5.07
CA VAL A 68 -12.94 11.60 -4.34
C VAL A 68 -12.73 11.82 -2.86
N LEU A 69 -11.78 12.70 -2.49
CA LEU A 69 -11.50 13.02 -1.09
C LEU A 69 -12.71 13.70 -0.41
N VAL A 70 -13.33 14.67 -1.08
CA VAL A 70 -14.53 15.36 -0.58
C VAL A 70 -15.70 14.38 -0.39
N GLU A 71 -15.93 13.48 -1.34
CA GLU A 71 -17.00 12.48 -1.22
C GLU A 71 -16.74 11.47 -0.11
N ALA A 72 -15.49 11.02 0.06
CA ALA A 72 -15.12 10.15 1.18
C ALA A 72 -15.35 10.83 2.53
N TRP A 73 -15.01 12.12 2.66
CA TRP A 73 -15.27 12.90 3.86
C TRP A 73 -16.78 13.01 4.15
N LYS A 74 -17.61 13.31 3.14
CA LYS A 74 -19.07 13.35 3.29
C LYS A 74 -19.66 12.00 3.68
N ALA A 75 -19.14 10.91 3.12
CA ALA A 75 -19.61 9.55 3.43
C ALA A 75 -19.28 9.13 4.87
N HIS A 76 -18.17 9.59 5.43
CA HIS A 76 -17.78 9.30 6.81
C HIS A 76 -18.60 10.06 7.86
N HIS A 77 -19.14 11.24 7.50
CA HIS A 77 -19.92 12.10 8.40
C HIS A 77 -21.45 11.92 8.24
N LYS A 78 -21.86 10.81 7.60
CA LYS A 78 -23.24 10.34 7.58
C LYS A 78 -23.38 9.16 8.53
#